data_AF-A0A8B8ZP06-F1
#
_entry.id   AF-A0A8B8ZP06-F1
#
_cell.length_a   1.000
_cell.length_b   1.000
_cell.length_c   1.000
_cell.angle_alpha   90.00
_cell.angle_beta   90.00
_cell.angle_gamma   90.00
#
_symmetry.space_group_name_H-M   'P 1'
#
loop_
_entity.id
_entity.type
_entity.pdbx_description
1 polymer ?
#
loop_
_entity_poly.entity_id
_entity_poly.type
_entity_poly.pdbx_seq_one_letter_code
_entity_poly.pdbx_strand_id
1 'polypeptide(L)'
;MATLPAAAPIAARFRSPSHLSSSRSRRWGSFRDSELEIWKSCSLIFPQNYERRRTLIYAVDQDAEKSFKTTVEVDRLIDMLRDSSSGELEKLVVENVLAFNENFWIRLAARTDTCKSDDDKAWFLLVSAVQKDYEELAVTLMSIVDRLVHKTNEKIESATDVLKGILNPVMDEVEEISWPPKDPKSLILMENELVKREQEGQLDEGFLSEVNAQLRQIYRRNFL
;
A
#
# COMPACT_ATOMS: atom_id res chain seq x y z
N MET A 1 -10.79 86.28 32.58
CA MET A 1 -9.95 86.34 33.80
C MET A 1 -9.94 84.97 34.45
N ALA A 2 -8.73 84.50 34.80
CA ALA A 2 -8.41 83.32 35.63
C ALA A 2 -8.78 81.92 35.07
N THR A 3 -8.03 80.83 35.22
CA THR A 3 -6.64 80.50 35.60
C THR A 3 -6.54 78.98 35.30
N LEU A 4 -5.47 78.51 34.63
CA LEU A 4 -5.08 77.09 34.61
C LEU A 4 -4.38 76.73 35.93
N PRO A 5 -4.53 75.49 36.46
CA PRO A 5 -3.44 74.51 36.35
C PRO A 5 -3.95 73.05 36.20
N ALA A 6 -3.42 72.22 35.30
CA ALA A 6 -2.18 71.43 35.36
C ALA A 6 -2.36 69.97 35.85
N ALA A 7 -1.93 69.05 34.98
CA ALA A 7 -1.31 67.74 35.20
C ALA A 7 -2.13 66.51 35.68
N ALA A 8 -2.32 65.55 34.75
CA ALA A 8 -1.98 64.12 34.91
C ALA A 8 -2.02 63.42 33.54
N PRO A 9 -1.05 62.54 33.16
CA PRO A 9 -1.11 61.79 31.91
C PRO A 9 -1.89 60.46 32.10
N ILE A 10 -2.93 60.28 31.29
CA ILE A 10 -3.74 59.04 31.21
C ILE A 10 -3.01 58.04 30.30
N ALA A 11 -2.41 57.01 30.89
CA ALA A 11 -1.94 55.83 30.18
C ALA A 11 -3.11 54.86 29.97
N ALA A 12 -3.77 54.96 28.81
CA ALA A 12 -4.78 54.01 28.38
C ALA A 12 -4.11 52.74 27.81
N ARG A 13 -3.79 51.77 28.68
CA ARG A 13 -3.53 50.38 28.24
C ARG A 13 -4.87 49.69 28.02
N PHE A 14 -5.30 49.68 26.76
CA PHE A 14 -6.40 48.84 26.31
C PHE A 14 -6.03 47.36 26.51
N ARG A 15 -6.75 46.71 27.41
CA ARG A 15 -6.81 45.26 27.59
C ARG A 15 -8.03 44.81 26.80
N SER A 16 -7.82 44.14 25.68
CA SER A 16 -8.88 43.41 24.96
C SER A 16 -8.60 41.90 25.01
N PRO A 17 -9.61 41.06 25.29
CA PRO A 17 -9.49 39.62 25.45
C PRO A 17 -9.73 38.91 24.11
N SER A 18 -8.82 38.03 23.70
CA SER A 18 -9.08 37.09 22.61
C SER A 18 -9.60 35.76 23.17
N HIS A 19 -10.88 35.53 22.91
CA HIS A 19 -11.54 34.25 23.04
C HIS A 19 -11.13 33.29 21.91
N LEU A 20 -11.06 32.00 22.26
CA LEU A 20 -11.46 30.82 21.49
C LEU A 20 -10.84 30.60 20.09
N SER A 21 -9.99 29.57 19.99
CA SER A 21 -10.25 28.45 19.06
C SER A 21 -9.30 27.29 19.34
N SER A 22 -9.81 26.29 20.06
CA SER A 22 -9.23 24.95 20.09
C SER A 22 -9.45 24.29 18.74
N SER A 23 -8.39 24.08 17.96
CA SER A 23 -8.45 23.21 16.79
C SER A 23 -7.88 21.86 17.15
N ARG A 24 -8.82 20.95 17.44
CA ARG A 24 -8.65 19.51 17.65
C ARG A 24 -7.73 18.94 16.56
N SER A 25 -6.58 18.40 16.96
CA SER A 25 -5.88 17.40 16.17
C SER A 25 -6.83 16.22 15.98
N ARG A 26 -7.16 15.93 14.72
CA ARG A 26 -7.98 14.79 14.33
C ARG A 26 -7.16 13.52 14.55
N ARG A 27 -7.26 13.06 15.79
CA ARG A 27 -7.15 11.68 16.25
C ARG A 27 -7.79 10.75 15.21
N TRP A 28 -6.97 9.90 14.60
CA TRP A 28 -7.44 8.75 13.84
C TRP A 28 -8.32 7.89 14.76
N GLY A 29 -9.61 7.83 14.42
CA GLY A 29 -10.56 6.80 14.82
C GLY A 29 -11.37 6.53 13.54
N SER A 30 -11.78 5.33 13.19
CA SER A 30 -12.10 4.16 14.00
C SER A 30 -12.08 2.96 13.06
N PHE A 31 -11.13 2.04 13.22
CA PHE A 31 -11.31 0.66 12.76
C PHE A 31 -11.51 -0.16 14.03
N ARG A 32 -12.76 -0.55 14.29
CA ARG A 32 -13.13 -1.36 15.47
C ARG A 32 -12.91 -2.83 15.16
N ASP A 33 -12.11 -3.42 16.04
CA ASP A 33 -12.33 -4.67 16.77
C ASP A 33 -12.59 -5.94 15.96
N SER A 34 -11.56 -6.77 15.82
CA SER A 34 -11.45 -8.02 16.59
C SER A 34 -10.05 -8.61 16.47
N GLU A 35 -9.53 -9.15 17.58
CA GLU A 35 -8.23 -9.85 17.75
C GLU A 35 -6.96 -9.00 17.83
N LEU A 36 -6.72 -8.37 18.99
CA LEU A 36 -5.36 -8.05 19.42
C LEU A 36 -5.20 -8.06 20.95
N GLU A 37 -5.30 -9.25 21.55
CA GLU A 37 -4.88 -9.52 22.94
C GLU A 37 -3.49 -10.18 22.96
N ILE A 38 -2.46 -9.56 22.37
CA ILE A 38 -1.08 -10.10 22.44
C ILE A 38 0.00 -9.06 22.78
N TRP A 39 -0.28 -7.76 22.85
CA TRP A 39 0.77 -6.74 23.05
C TRP A 39 0.69 -5.99 24.39
N LYS A 40 0.53 -6.73 25.50
CA LYS A 40 0.80 -6.22 26.85
C LYS A 40 1.34 -7.33 27.75
N SER A 41 2.66 -7.52 27.78
CA SER A 41 3.42 -7.93 28.97
C SER A 41 4.91 -8.08 28.63
N CYS A 42 5.68 -7.01 28.81
CA CYS A 42 7.13 -7.13 29.04
C CYS A 42 7.53 -6.13 30.12
N SER A 43 7.41 -6.57 31.36
CA SER A 43 7.93 -5.88 32.54
C SER A 43 9.46 -5.93 32.49
N LEU A 44 10.11 -4.82 32.13
CA LEU A 44 11.56 -4.70 32.22
C LEU A 44 11.97 -4.46 33.69
N ILE A 45 12.26 -5.54 34.41
CA ILE A 45 13.06 -5.51 35.63
C ILE A 45 14.53 -5.54 35.19
N PHE A 46 15.26 -4.45 35.43
CA PHE A 46 16.71 -4.45 35.30
C PHE A 46 17.35 -5.02 36.58
N PRO A 47 18.28 -5.98 36.45
CA PRO A 47 19.40 -6.07 37.37
C PRO A 47 20.68 -5.61 36.66
N GLN A 48 21.30 -4.56 37.20
CA GLN A 48 22.71 -4.27 36.99
C GLN A 48 23.53 -5.49 37.43
N ASN A 49 24.32 -6.05 36.53
CA ASN A 49 25.61 -6.66 36.87
C ASN A 49 26.49 -6.73 35.62
N TYR A 50 27.65 -6.12 35.75
CA TYR A 50 28.73 -6.04 34.77
C TYR A 50 29.53 -7.34 34.86
N GLU A 51 29.24 -8.30 33.98
CA GLU A 51 30.14 -9.43 33.75
C GLU A 51 30.54 -9.54 32.27
N ARG A 52 31.85 -9.74 32.13
CA ARG A 52 32.69 -9.79 30.94
C ARG A 52 32.08 -10.66 29.82
N ARG A 53 31.44 -10.04 28.82
CA ARG A 53 30.95 -10.73 27.62
C ARG A 53 32.13 -11.24 26.80
N ARG A 54 32.34 -12.55 26.82
CA ARG A 54 33.12 -13.27 25.79
C ARG A 54 32.29 -13.22 24.51
N THR A 55 32.81 -12.59 23.46
CA THR A 55 32.20 -12.60 22.12
C THR A 55 32.39 -14.00 21.54
N LEU A 56 31.39 -14.87 21.71
CA LEU A 56 31.28 -16.10 20.94
C LEU A 56 30.85 -15.69 19.52
N ILE A 57 31.78 -15.80 18.55
CA ILE A 57 31.45 -15.73 17.14
C ILE A 57 30.70 -17.03 16.83
N TYR A 58 29.39 -16.94 16.79
CA TYR A 58 28.49 -18.02 16.41
C TYR A 58 28.57 -18.21 14.89
N ALA A 59 28.62 -19.46 14.43
CA ALA A 59 28.56 -19.77 13.01
C ALA A 59 27.24 -19.24 12.44
N VAL A 60 27.32 -18.25 11.55
CA VAL A 60 26.16 -17.77 10.80
C VAL A 60 25.62 -18.96 10.02
N ASP A 61 24.37 -19.33 10.34
CA ASP A 61 23.63 -20.30 9.55
C ASP A 61 23.46 -19.75 8.12
N GLN A 62 23.60 -20.60 7.10
CA GLN A 62 23.44 -20.18 5.70
C GLN A 62 22.06 -19.56 5.44
N ASP A 63 21.05 -19.93 6.22
CA ASP A 63 19.71 -19.36 6.13
C ASP A 63 19.64 -17.95 6.74
N ALA A 64 20.45 -17.65 7.77
CA ALA A 64 20.60 -16.30 8.29
C ALA A 64 21.30 -15.38 7.27
N GLU A 65 22.31 -15.87 6.55
CA GLU A 65 23.00 -15.13 5.49
C GLU A 65 22.06 -14.79 4.31
N LYS A 66 21.22 -15.75 3.89
CA LYS A 66 20.21 -15.52 2.84
C LYS A 66 19.20 -14.46 3.27
N SER A 67 18.66 -14.55 4.49
CA SER A 67 17.67 -13.58 4.99
C SER A 67 18.23 -12.15 5.10
N PHE A 68 19.51 -12.02 5.49
CA PHE A 68 20.21 -10.74 5.49
C PHE A 68 20.37 -10.17 4.08
N LYS A 69 20.78 -10.99 3.11
CA LYS A 69 20.92 -10.55 1.72
C LYS A 69 19.59 -10.06 1.15
N THR A 70 18.49 -10.78 1.39
CA THR A 70 17.14 -10.36 1.00
C THR A 70 16.75 -9.03 1.65
N THR A 71 17.11 -8.84 2.91
CA THR A 71 16.85 -7.60 3.65
C THR A 71 17.59 -6.41 3.04
N VAL A 72 18.86 -6.58 2.67
CA VAL A 72 19.68 -5.54 2.00
C VAL A 72 19.12 -5.20 0.61
N GLU A 73 18.63 -6.19 -0.13
CA GLU A 73 18.00 -5.97 -1.43
C GLU A 73 16.71 -5.14 -1.31
N VAL A 74 15.88 -5.42 -0.30
CA VAL A 74 14.69 -4.61 0.01
C VAL A 74 15.07 -3.18 0.39
N ASP A 75 16.09 -2.98 1.22
CA ASP A 75 16.56 -1.64 1.59
C ASP A 75 17.04 -0.85 0.37
N ARG A 76 17.78 -1.50 -0.54
CA ARG A 76 18.21 -0.86 -1.80
C ARG A 76 17.04 -0.45 -2.67
N LEU A 77 15.99 -1.27 -2.72
CA LEU A 77 14.76 -0.92 -3.44
C LEU A 77 14.08 0.29 -2.78
N ILE A 78 13.98 0.32 -1.45
CA ILE A 78 13.44 1.45 -0.71
C ILE A 78 14.22 2.74 -1.02
N ASP A 79 15.56 2.67 -1.03
CA ASP A 79 16.42 3.81 -1.33
C ASP A 79 16.22 4.29 -2.78
N MET A 80 16.13 3.35 -3.74
CA MET A 80 15.88 3.66 -5.14
C MET A 80 14.52 4.32 -5.35
N LEU A 81 13.46 3.82 -4.70
CA LEU A 81 12.12 4.39 -4.77
C LEU A 81 12.07 5.79 -4.15
N ARG A 82 12.77 6.00 -3.03
CA ARG A 82 12.87 7.30 -2.37
C ARG A 82 13.54 8.35 -3.26
N ASP A 83 14.63 7.97 -3.92
CA ASP A 83 15.46 8.91 -4.69
C ASP A 83 14.93 9.15 -6.12
N SER A 84 13.88 8.45 -6.53
CA SER A 84 13.30 8.52 -7.87
C SER A 84 12.37 9.73 -8.06
N SER A 85 12.31 10.25 -9.29
CA SER A 85 11.33 11.27 -9.66
C SER A 85 9.92 10.66 -9.83
N SER A 86 8.87 11.49 -9.76
CA SER A 86 7.46 11.03 -9.85
C SER A 86 7.16 10.12 -11.05
N GLY A 87 7.71 10.42 -12.24
CA GLY A 87 7.52 9.59 -13.44
C GLY A 87 8.34 8.28 -13.46
N GLU A 88 9.52 8.28 -12.83
CA GLU A 88 10.36 7.08 -12.68
C GLU A 88 9.84 6.16 -11.57
N LEU A 89 9.27 6.75 -10.52
CA LEU A 89 8.66 6.06 -9.40
C LEU A 89 7.52 5.16 -9.88
N GLU A 90 6.58 5.69 -10.69
CA GLU A 90 5.48 4.88 -11.25
C GLU A 90 6.01 3.69 -12.05
N LYS A 91 7.04 3.90 -12.87
CA LYS A 91 7.66 2.84 -13.66
C LYS A 91 8.32 1.78 -12.78
N LEU A 92 9.10 2.19 -11.78
CA LEU A 92 9.76 1.28 -10.85
C LEU A 92 8.75 0.47 -10.04
N VAL A 93 7.64 1.08 -9.64
CA VAL A 93 6.54 0.38 -8.94
C VAL A 93 5.92 -0.70 -9.83
N VAL A 94 5.65 -0.39 -11.10
CA VAL A 94 5.09 -1.38 -12.03
C VAL A 94 6.07 -2.54 -12.27
N GLU A 95 7.36 -2.24 -12.49
CA GLU A 95 8.39 -3.26 -12.73
C GLU A 95 8.65 -4.16 -11.52
N ASN A 96 8.46 -3.64 -10.31
CA ASN A 96 8.75 -4.34 -9.06
C ASN A 96 7.50 -4.66 -8.25
N VAL A 97 6.31 -4.71 -8.86
CA VAL A 97 5.05 -4.88 -8.11
C VAL A 97 5.03 -6.11 -7.19
N LEU A 98 5.67 -7.20 -7.63
CA LEU A 98 5.76 -8.46 -6.86
C LEU A 98 6.72 -8.36 -5.66
N ALA A 99 7.61 -7.36 -5.64
CA ALA A 99 8.53 -7.12 -4.54
C ALA A 99 7.86 -6.42 -3.35
N PHE A 100 6.68 -5.80 -3.52
CA PHE A 100 5.90 -5.15 -2.46
C PHE A 100 5.12 -6.13 -1.57
N ASN A 101 5.83 -7.12 -1.05
CA ASN A 101 5.30 -8.11 -0.11
C ASN A 101 5.35 -7.59 1.34
N GLU A 102 4.89 -8.40 2.30
CA GLU A 102 4.88 -8.07 3.73
C GLU A 102 6.27 -7.62 4.24
N ASN A 103 7.33 -8.31 3.81
CA ASN A 103 8.69 -8.00 4.21
C ASN A 103 9.14 -6.60 3.75
N PHE A 104 8.72 -6.16 2.56
CA PHE A 104 8.97 -4.79 2.09
C PHE A 104 8.33 -3.76 3.02
N TRP A 105 7.05 -3.91 3.35
CA TRP A 105 6.32 -2.97 4.19
C TRP A 105 6.86 -2.92 5.62
N ILE A 106 7.26 -4.07 6.18
CA ILE A 106 7.92 -4.15 7.50
C ILE A 106 9.25 -3.38 7.49
N ARG A 107 10.08 -3.53 6.44
CA ARG A 107 11.35 -2.79 6.32
C ARG A 107 11.15 -1.30 6.14
N LEU A 108 10.17 -0.90 5.32
CA LEU A 108 9.82 0.50 5.14
C LEU A 108 9.36 1.12 6.48
N ALA A 109 8.47 0.46 7.21
CA ALA A 109 8.03 0.89 8.53
C ALA A 109 9.18 0.96 9.55
N ALA A 110 10.07 -0.03 9.56
CA ALA A 110 11.22 -0.04 10.45
C ALA A 110 12.16 1.15 10.19
N ARG A 111 12.36 1.55 8.92
CA ARG A 111 13.14 2.76 8.57
C ARG A 111 12.45 4.03 8.99
N THR A 112 11.13 4.09 8.81
CA THR A 112 10.25 5.13 9.37
C THR A 112 10.28 5.14 10.91
N ASP A 113 10.78 4.12 11.60
CA ASP A 113 10.90 4.13 13.07
C ASP A 113 12.32 4.46 13.58
N THR A 114 13.29 4.72 12.70
CA THR A 114 14.69 4.95 13.11
C THR A 114 14.93 6.35 13.73
N CYS A 115 14.91 6.37 15.07
CA CYS A 115 15.52 7.31 16.03
C CYS A 115 14.67 8.50 16.57
N LYS A 116 14.00 8.28 17.71
CA LYS A 116 13.31 9.27 18.58
C LYS A 116 14.20 9.90 19.68
N SER A 117 15.52 9.76 19.63
CA SER A 117 16.38 10.26 20.71
C SER A 117 16.59 11.77 20.59
N ASP A 118 16.14 12.48 21.62
CA ASP A 118 15.86 13.92 21.71
C ASP A 118 17.11 14.80 21.97
N ASP A 119 18.33 14.29 21.75
CA ASP A 119 19.54 14.89 22.34
C ASP A 119 20.33 15.86 21.43
N ASP A 120 19.87 16.17 20.21
CA ASP A 120 20.47 17.25 19.40
C ASP A 120 19.44 17.95 18.51
N LYS A 121 19.27 19.27 18.67
CA LYS A 121 18.31 20.07 17.87
C LYS A 121 18.60 20.06 16.36
N ALA A 122 19.85 19.89 15.97
CA ALA A 122 20.26 19.81 14.56
C ALA A 122 19.97 18.42 13.96
N TRP A 123 20.21 17.35 14.74
CA TRP A 123 19.83 15.98 14.38
C TRP A 123 18.31 15.84 14.28
N PHE A 124 17.56 16.47 15.18
CA PHE A 124 16.09 16.47 15.17
C PHE A 124 15.49 16.99 13.86
N LEU A 125 16.03 18.07 13.27
CA LEU A 125 15.51 18.61 12.01
C LEU A 125 15.80 17.72 10.79
N LEU A 126 17.01 17.17 10.70
CA LEU A 126 17.39 16.28 9.60
C LEU A 126 16.65 14.94 9.68
N VAL A 127 16.55 14.34 10.87
CA VAL A 127 15.82 13.09 11.08
C VAL A 127 14.33 13.28 10.83
N SER A 128 13.74 14.38 11.31
CA SER A 128 12.31 14.66 11.07
C SER A 128 12.00 14.90 9.59
N ALA A 129 12.92 15.48 8.82
CA ALA A 129 12.76 15.66 7.38
C ALA A 129 12.81 14.30 6.65
N VAL A 130 13.84 13.49 6.92
CA VAL A 130 14.00 12.15 6.34
C VAL A 130 12.80 11.25 6.67
N GLN A 131 12.27 11.37 7.88
CA GLN A 131 11.11 10.65 8.34
C GLN A 131 9.85 10.97 7.54
N LYS A 132 9.61 12.25 7.30
CA LYS A 132 8.48 12.74 6.53
C LYS A 132 8.54 12.23 5.09
N ASP A 133 9.74 12.14 4.52
CA ASP A 133 9.95 11.61 3.18
C ASP A 133 9.50 10.14 3.06
N TYR A 134 9.79 9.28 4.05
CA TYR A 134 9.39 7.88 4.01
C TYR A 134 7.88 7.69 4.23
N GLU A 135 7.24 8.53 5.03
CA GLU A 135 5.79 8.55 5.20
C GLU A 135 5.09 8.96 3.90
N GLU A 136 5.55 10.03 3.25
CA GLU A 136 5.03 10.50 1.96
C GLU A 136 5.27 9.47 0.85
N LEU A 137 6.45 8.83 0.84
CA LEU A 137 6.75 7.72 -0.05
C LEU A 137 5.77 6.56 0.15
N ALA A 138 5.51 6.13 1.38
CA ALA A 138 4.59 5.04 1.67
C ALA A 138 3.17 5.32 1.18
N VAL A 139 2.65 6.53 1.42
CA VAL A 139 1.33 6.95 0.92
C VAL A 139 1.29 6.94 -0.59
N THR A 140 2.34 7.44 -1.24
CA THR A 140 2.43 7.50 -2.70
C THR A 140 2.48 6.09 -3.29
N LEU A 141 3.36 5.21 -2.78
CA LEU A 141 3.46 3.80 -3.20
C LEU A 141 2.12 3.07 -3.06
N MET A 142 1.45 3.21 -1.91
CA MET A 142 0.14 2.60 -1.69
C MET A 142 -0.88 3.07 -2.72
N SER A 143 -0.93 4.37 -3.02
CA SER A 143 -1.88 4.89 -4.00
C SER A 143 -1.62 4.38 -5.43
N ILE A 144 -0.35 4.19 -5.82
CA ILE A 144 0.00 3.67 -7.14
C ILE A 144 -0.34 2.18 -7.23
N VAL A 145 0.04 1.40 -6.21
CA VAL A 145 -0.24 -0.04 -6.15
C VAL A 145 -1.76 -0.29 -6.13
N ASP A 146 -2.52 0.47 -5.35
CA ASP A 146 -3.98 0.34 -5.28
C ASP A 146 -4.64 0.60 -6.64
N ARG A 147 -4.24 1.69 -7.33
CA ARG A 147 -4.70 1.99 -8.69
C ARG A 147 -4.35 0.88 -9.69
N LEU A 148 -3.16 0.28 -9.57
CA LEU A 148 -2.73 -0.83 -10.43
C LEU A 148 -3.59 -2.08 -10.20
N VAL A 149 -3.85 -2.42 -8.94
CA VAL A 149 -4.70 -3.57 -8.56
C VAL A 149 -6.13 -3.36 -9.05
N HIS A 150 -6.72 -2.19 -8.78
CA HIS A 150 -8.07 -1.87 -9.25
C HIS A 150 -8.19 -1.94 -10.78
N LYS A 151 -7.27 -1.31 -11.51
CA LYS A 151 -7.30 -1.34 -12.98
C LYS A 151 -7.14 -2.75 -13.55
N THR A 152 -6.34 -3.59 -12.89
CA THR A 152 -6.18 -4.99 -13.29
C THR A 152 -7.47 -5.77 -13.02
N ASN A 153 -8.09 -5.57 -11.86
CA ASN A 153 -9.35 -6.20 -11.51
C ASN A 153 -10.48 -5.78 -12.47
N GLU A 154 -10.60 -4.50 -12.79
CA GLU A 154 -11.57 -3.99 -13.77
C GLU A 154 -11.38 -4.62 -15.16
N LYS A 155 -10.12 -4.84 -15.58
CA LYS A 155 -9.84 -5.53 -16.85
C LYS A 155 -10.25 -7.00 -16.81
N ILE A 156 -9.99 -7.69 -15.70
CA ILE A 156 -10.40 -9.09 -15.51
C ILE A 156 -11.92 -9.19 -15.53
N GLU A 157 -12.62 -8.32 -14.81
CA GLU A 157 -14.09 -8.28 -14.75
C GLU A 157 -14.68 -7.96 -16.14
N SER A 158 -14.17 -6.95 -16.82
CA SER A 158 -14.59 -6.59 -18.18
C SER A 158 -14.39 -7.74 -19.17
N ALA A 159 -13.22 -8.40 -19.15
CA ALA A 159 -12.97 -9.58 -19.98
C ALA A 159 -13.92 -10.73 -19.61
N THR A 160 -14.18 -10.95 -18.31
CA THR A 160 -15.10 -11.98 -17.85
C THR A 160 -16.53 -11.71 -18.33
N ASP A 161 -16.99 -10.46 -18.32
CA ASP A 161 -18.32 -10.10 -18.78
C ASP A 161 -18.46 -10.23 -20.30
N VAL A 162 -17.41 -9.88 -21.07
CA VAL A 162 -17.37 -10.15 -22.52
C VAL A 162 -17.45 -11.65 -22.78
N LEU A 163 -16.68 -12.46 -22.06
CA LEU A 163 -16.68 -13.93 -22.19
C LEU A 163 -18.04 -14.53 -21.82
N LYS A 164 -18.67 -14.08 -20.73
CA LYS A 164 -20.04 -14.48 -20.36
C LYS A 164 -21.03 -14.17 -21.48
N GLY A 165 -20.93 -12.98 -22.09
CA GLY A 165 -21.77 -12.61 -23.22
C GLY A 165 -21.60 -13.56 -24.42
N ILE A 166 -20.38 -14.02 -24.69
CA ILE A 166 -20.11 -14.99 -25.77
C ILE A 166 -20.65 -16.37 -25.41
N LEU A 167 -20.49 -16.81 -24.15
CA LEU A 167 -20.94 -18.13 -23.70
C LEU A 167 -22.43 -18.23 -23.41
N ASN A 168 -23.13 -17.10 -23.26
CA ASN A 168 -24.55 -17.03 -22.93
C ASN A 168 -25.46 -17.92 -23.80
N PRO A 169 -25.27 -18.03 -25.14
CA PRO A 169 -26.12 -18.89 -25.97
C PRO A 169 -25.98 -20.40 -25.69
N VAL A 170 -24.93 -20.80 -24.98
CA VAL A 170 -24.59 -22.19 -24.64
C VAL A 170 -24.90 -22.50 -23.16
N MET A 171 -25.25 -21.49 -22.37
CA MET A 171 -25.66 -21.69 -20.99
C MET A 171 -27.08 -22.25 -20.95
N ASP A 172 -27.27 -23.40 -20.28
CA ASP A 172 -28.60 -23.94 -19.98
C ASP A 172 -29.29 -23.10 -18.88
N GLU A 173 -30.59 -23.32 -18.64
CA GLU A 173 -31.39 -22.57 -17.63
C GLU A 173 -30.81 -22.62 -16.20
N VAL A 174 -29.85 -23.51 -15.94
CA VAL A 174 -29.21 -23.75 -14.63
C VAL A 174 -27.82 -23.08 -14.52
N GLU A 175 -27.46 -22.19 -15.46
CA GLU A 175 -26.12 -21.57 -15.56
C GLU A 175 -24.95 -22.58 -15.70
N GLU A 176 -25.26 -23.84 -16.02
CA GLU A 176 -24.27 -24.90 -16.22
C GLU A 176 -24.02 -25.13 -17.71
N ILE A 177 -22.75 -25.15 -18.12
CA ILE A 177 -22.35 -25.40 -19.51
C ILE A 177 -21.97 -26.88 -19.65
N SER A 178 -22.75 -27.65 -20.41
CA SER A 178 -22.34 -28.99 -20.83
C SER A 178 -21.16 -28.88 -21.82
N TRP A 179 -19.96 -29.26 -21.36
CA TRP A 179 -18.77 -29.27 -22.21
C TRP A 179 -18.45 -30.68 -22.75
N PRO A 180 -18.21 -30.86 -24.07
CA PRO A 180 -18.29 -29.85 -25.12
C PRO A 180 -19.74 -29.49 -25.48
N PRO A 181 -20.01 -28.26 -25.95
CA PRO A 181 -21.32 -27.85 -26.43
C PRO A 181 -21.75 -28.71 -27.62
N LYS A 182 -22.97 -29.27 -27.57
CA LYS A 182 -23.46 -30.21 -28.60
C LYS A 182 -24.59 -29.65 -29.45
N ASP A 183 -25.27 -28.60 -29.02
CA ASP A 183 -26.39 -28.04 -29.76
C ASP A 183 -25.91 -27.18 -30.96
N PRO A 184 -26.25 -27.55 -32.21
CA PRO A 184 -25.81 -26.81 -33.38
C PRO A 184 -26.35 -25.37 -33.42
N LYS A 185 -27.53 -25.09 -32.83
CA LYS A 185 -28.11 -23.75 -32.86
C LYS A 185 -27.40 -22.81 -31.89
N SER A 186 -27.12 -23.25 -30.67
CA SER A 186 -26.31 -22.52 -29.69
C SER A 186 -24.91 -22.22 -30.21
N LEU A 187 -24.29 -23.16 -30.94
CA LEU A 187 -22.98 -22.95 -31.57
C LEU A 187 -23.00 -21.83 -32.61
N ILE A 188 -24.01 -21.80 -33.49
CA ILE A 188 -24.16 -20.72 -34.49
C ILE A 188 -24.40 -19.37 -33.81
N LEU A 189 -25.19 -19.34 -32.74
CA LEU A 189 -25.44 -18.10 -31.97
C LEU A 189 -24.17 -17.60 -31.26
N MET A 190 -23.38 -18.50 -30.69
CA MET A 190 -22.09 -18.17 -30.08
C MET A 190 -21.09 -17.64 -31.11
N GLU A 191 -21.02 -18.25 -32.30
CA GLU A 191 -20.19 -17.77 -33.41
C GLU A 191 -20.58 -16.35 -33.84
N ASN A 192 -21.89 -16.06 -33.93
CA ASN A 192 -22.38 -14.72 -34.24
C ASN A 192 -22.01 -13.68 -33.18
N GLU A 193 -22.08 -14.01 -31.88
CA GLU A 193 -21.62 -13.10 -30.82
C GLU A 193 -20.11 -12.89 -30.88
N LEU A 194 -19.33 -13.92 -31.24
CA LEU A 194 -17.88 -13.78 -31.43
C LEU A 194 -17.55 -12.78 -32.54
N VAL A 195 -18.16 -12.92 -33.72
CA VAL A 195 -18.00 -12.00 -34.86
C VAL A 195 -18.40 -10.57 -34.49
N LYS A 196 -19.51 -10.41 -33.75
CA LYS A 196 -19.97 -9.10 -33.30
C LYS A 196 -18.95 -8.43 -32.37
N ARG A 197 -18.40 -9.17 -31.39
CA ARG A 197 -17.42 -8.64 -30.43
C ARG A 197 -16.06 -8.36 -31.06
N GLU A 198 -15.70 -9.10 -32.11
CA GLU A 198 -14.55 -8.80 -32.94
C GLU A 198 -14.72 -7.45 -33.66
N GLN A 199 -15.90 -7.21 -34.27
CA GLN A 199 -16.21 -5.93 -34.93
C GLN A 199 -16.25 -4.74 -33.96
N GLU A 200 -16.69 -4.97 -32.72
CA GLU A 200 -16.67 -3.98 -31.64
C GLU A 200 -15.26 -3.74 -31.07
N GLY A 201 -14.26 -4.53 -31.48
CA GLY A 201 -12.87 -4.42 -31.01
C GLY A 201 -12.67 -4.89 -29.57
N GLN A 202 -13.58 -5.70 -29.04
CA GLN A 202 -13.53 -6.20 -27.66
C GLN A 202 -12.71 -7.48 -27.50
N LEU A 203 -12.35 -8.14 -28.61
CA LEU A 203 -11.52 -9.34 -28.64
C LEU A 203 -10.06 -8.98 -28.92
N ASP A 204 -9.47 -8.15 -28.07
CA ASP A 204 -8.07 -7.77 -28.19
C ASP A 204 -7.12 -8.86 -27.66
N GLU A 205 -5.83 -8.71 -27.95
CA GLU A 205 -4.79 -9.64 -27.48
C GLU A 205 -4.76 -9.75 -25.93
N GLY A 206 -5.12 -8.66 -25.24
CA GLY A 206 -5.24 -8.61 -23.79
C GLY A 206 -6.33 -9.56 -23.28
N PHE A 207 -7.53 -9.49 -23.87
CA PHE A 207 -8.63 -10.40 -23.57
C PHE A 207 -8.26 -11.86 -23.84
N LEU A 208 -7.71 -12.16 -25.02
CA LEU A 208 -7.38 -13.54 -25.41
C LEU A 208 -6.31 -14.16 -24.49
N SER A 209 -5.30 -13.38 -24.12
CA SER A 209 -4.25 -13.83 -23.20
C SER A 209 -4.80 -14.07 -21.79
N GLU A 210 -5.71 -13.22 -21.30
CA GLU A 210 -6.38 -13.39 -20.00
C GLU A 210 -7.24 -14.66 -19.97
N VAL A 211 -8.13 -14.85 -20.94
CA VAL A 211 -9.00 -16.04 -21.01
C VAL A 211 -8.17 -17.32 -21.12
N ASN A 212 -7.10 -17.33 -21.92
CA ASN A 212 -6.19 -18.47 -22.03
C ASN A 212 -5.44 -18.75 -20.72
N ALA A 213 -5.00 -17.70 -20.00
CA ALA A 213 -4.37 -17.84 -18.69
C ALA A 213 -5.34 -18.45 -17.66
N GLN A 214 -6.58 -17.96 -17.61
CA GLN A 214 -7.63 -18.48 -16.73
C GLN A 214 -7.92 -19.97 -17.02
N LEU A 215 -8.10 -20.34 -18.28
CA LEU A 215 -8.31 -21.74 -18.67
C LEU A 215 -7.17 -22.62 -18.16
N ARG A 216 -5.91 -22.22 -18.36
CA ARG A 216 -4.73 -22.98 -17.89
C ARG A 216 -4.70 -23.14 -16.37
N GLN A 217 -5.09 -22.11 -15.62
CA GLN A 217 -5.17 -22.20 -14.15
C GLN A 217 -6.24 -23.22 -13.71
N ILE A 218 -7.41 -23.21 -14.34
CA ILE A 218 -8.51 -24.14 -14.03
C ILE A 218 -8.11 -25.59 -14.32
N TYR A 219 -7.50 -25.84 -15.50
CA TYR A 219 -6.98 -27.18 -15.82
C TYR A 219 -5.94 -27.66 -14.81
N ARG A 220 -5.09 -26.78 -14.27
CA ARG A 220 -4.12 -27.17 -13.24
C ARG A 220 -4.78 -27.50 -11.89
N ARG A 221 -5.89 -26.82 -11.56
CA ARG A 221 -6.59 -26.97 -10.28
C ARG A 221 -7.48 -28.22 -10.22
N ASN A 222 -8.04 -28.65 -11.35
CA ASN A 222 -8.89 -29.85 -11.43
C ASN A 222 -8.11 -31.19 -11.47
N PHE A 223 -6.77 -31.14 -11.48
CA PHE A 223 -5.89 -32.31 -11.50
C PHE A 223 -5.03 -32.47 -10.22
N LEU A 224 -5.35 -31.71 -9.16
CA LEU A 224 -4.84 -31.87 -7.78
C LEU A 224 -5.99 -32.24 -6.87
#